data_AF-A0A1V4S3G2-F1
#
_entry.id   AF-A0A1V4S3G2-F1
#
_cell.length_a   1.000
_cell.length_b   1.000
_cell.length_c   1.000
_cell.angle_alpha   90.00
_cell.angle_beta   90.00
_cell.angle_gamma   90.00
#
_symmetry.space_group_name_H-M   'P 1'
#
loop_
_entity.id
_entity.type
_entity.pdbx_description
1 polymer ?
#
loop_
_entity_poly.entity_id
_entity_poly.type
_entity_poly.pdbx_seq_one_letter_code
_entity_poly.pdbx_strand_id
1 'polypeptide(L)'
;MVRKSDREIIVVTSDRDIANSISRSGGVAISSPEFEFRIQTIEAGVADSYERNGVDDGEERTSGKKKGPSKRLSRKERKASARLRKL
;
A
#
# COMPACT_ATOMS: atom_id res chain seq x y z
N MET A 1 -17.73 4.81 -9.94
CA MET A 1 -16.48 5.42 -10.46
C MET A 1 -15.86 6.23 -9.33
N VAL A 2 -14.66 5.86 -8.87
CA VAL A 2 -13.94 6.63 -7.83
C VAL A 2 -13.51 7.95 -8.47
N ARG A 3 -14.20 9.04 -8.12
CA ARG A 3 -13.83 10.39 -8.56
C ARG A 3 -12.65 10.89 -7.74
N LYS A 4 -11.77 11.64 -8.39
CA LYS A 4 -10.64 12.33 -7.74
C LYS A 4 -11.23 13.33 -6.73
N SER A 5 -11.28 12.93 -5.47
CA SER A 5 -11.68 13.75 -4.33
C SER A 5 -10.44 14.01 -3.49
N ASP A 6 -10.46 15.08 -2.70
CA ASP A 6 -9.37 15.41 -1.77
C ASP A 6 -9.20 14.36 -0.64
N ARG A 7 -10.19 13.46 -0.51
CA ARG A 7 -10.12 12.27 0.34
C ARG A 7 -9.51 11.09 -0.42
N GLU A 8 -8.54 10.44 0.22
CA GLU A 8 -8.01 9.17 -0.23
C GLU A 8 -8.99 8.04 0.09
N ILE A 9 -9.38 7.30 -0.95
CA ILE A 9 -10.31 6.18 -0.84
C ILE A 9 -9.53 4.88 -1.04
N ILE A 10 -9.62 3.98 -0.07
CA ILE A 10 -9.10 2.61 -0.15
C ILE A 10 -10.30 1.67 -0.16
N VAL A 11 -10.33 0.76 -1.13
CA VAL A 11 -11.43 -0.21 -1.28
C VAL A 11 -10.97 -1.56 -0.74
N VAL A 12 -11.68 -2.12 0.23
CA VAL A 12 -11.45 -3.48 0.72
C VAL A 12 -12.39 -4.42 -0.03
N THR A 13 -11.86 -5.43 -0.74
CA THR A 13 -12.70 -6.38 -1.48
C THR A 13 -12.01 -7.71 -1.75
N SER A 14 -12.78 -8.81 -1.74
CA SER A 14 -12.31 -10.12 -2.23
C SER A 14 -12.60 -10.33 -3.72
N ASP A 15 -13.37 -9.43 -4.35
CA ASP A 15 -13.75 -9.52 -5.75
C ASP A 15 -12.64 -8.97 -6.66
N ARG A 16 -12.16 -9.83 -7.56
CA ARG A 16 -11.07 -9.50 -8.50
C ARG A 16 -11.48 -8.45 -9.52
N ASP A 17 -12.73 -8.47 -9.99
CA ASP A 17 -13.21 -7.52 -11.00
C ASP A 17 -13.36 -6.12 -10.40
N ILE A 18 -13.83 -6.03 -9.16
CA ILE A 18 -13.86 -4.77 -8.41
C ILE A 18 -12.43 -4.27 -8.19
N ALA A 19 -11.52 -5.10 -7.68
CA ALA A 19 -10.13 -4.71 -7.45
C ALA A 19 -9.43 -4.23 -8.74
N ASN A 20 -9.67 -4.91 -9.86
CA ASN A 20 -9.16 -4.55 -11.18
C ASN A 20 -9.74 -3.22 -11.67
N SER A 21 -11.04 -3.00 -11.50
CA SER A 21 -11.72 -1.75 -11.87
C SER A 21 -11.17 -0.54 -11.11
N ILE A 22 -10.96 -0.69 -9.79
CA ILE A 22 -10.34 0.33 -8.94
C ILE A 22 -8.89 0.61 -9.37
N SER A 23 -8.12 -0.45 -9.63
CA SER A 23 -6.71 -0.36 -10.06
C SER A 23 -6.54 0.31 -11.42
N ARG A 24 -7.50 0.14 -12.34
CA ARG A 24 -7.54 0.83 -13.65
C ARG A 24 -7.94 2.30 -13.49
N SER A 25 -8.76 2.61 -12.50
CA SER A 25 -9.20 3.98 -12.19
C SER A 25 -8.17 4.80 -11.40
N GLY A 26 -7.01 4.22 -11.06
CA GLY A 26 -5.97 4.89 -10.26
C GLY A 26 -6.26 4.95 -8.75
N GLY A 27 -7.28 4.20 -8.31
CA GLY A 27 -7.56 3.96 -6.90
C GLY A 27 -6.65 2.88 -6.30
N VAL A 28 -6.79 2.65 -5.00
CA VAL A 28 -6.12 1.57 -4.29
C VAL A 28 -7.19 0.60 -3.78
N ALA A 29 -6.99 -0.68 -4.05
CA ALA A 29 -7.77 -1.76 -3.48
C ALA A 29 -6.86 -2.68 -2.66
N ILE A 30 -7.37 -3.19 -1.55
CA ILE A 30 -6.74 -4.18 -0.67
C ILE A 30 -7.68 -5.39 -0.56
N SER A 31 -7.11 -6.60 -0.47
CA SER A 31 -7.95 -7.79 -0.31
C SER A 31 -8.51 -7.89 1.10
N SER A 32 -9.71 -8.47 1.27
CA SER A 32 -10.31 -8.60 2.60
C SER A 32 -9.45 -9.39 3.59
N PRO A 33 -8.85 -10.55 3.23
CA PRO A 33 -7.96 -11.28 4.14
C PRO A 33 -6.70 -10.50 4.52
N GLU A 34 -6.15 -9.74 3.58
CA GLU A 34 -4.98 -8.91 3.82
C GLU A 34 -5.29 -7.72 4.73
N PHE A 35 -6.46 -7.10 4.56
CA PHE A 35 -6.94 -6.06 5.45
C PHE A 35 -7.15 -6.60 6.87
N GLU A 36 -7.78 -7.76 7.01
CA GLU A 36 -8.00 -8.41 8.31
C GLU A 36 -6.67 -8.70 9.02
N PHE A 37 -5.73 -9.36 8.33
CA PHE A 37 -4.40 -9.65 8.87
C PHE A 37 -3.70 -8.37 9.37
N ARG A 38 -3.88 -7.27 8.64
CA ARG A 38 -3.27 -5.99 8.96
C ARG A 38 -3.84 -5.37 10.23
N ILE A 39 -5.17 -5.34 10.36
CA ILE A 39 -5.84 -4.86 11.58
C ILE A 39 -5.41 -5.70 12.79
N GLN A 40 -5.38 -7.03 12.66
CA GLN A 40 -4.92 -7.91 13.74
C GLN A 40 -3.45 -7.65 14.12
N THR A 41 -2.58 -7.39 13.15
CA THR A 41 -1.17 -7.07 13.39
C THR A 41 -1.02 -5.75 14.16
N ILE A 42 -1.79 -4.73 13.78
CA ILE A 42 -1.82 -3.42 14.45
C ILE A 42 -2.36 -3.57 15.88
N GLU A 43 -3.46 -4.29 16.07
CA GLU A 43 -4.06 -4.54 17.39
C GLU A 43 -3.11 -5.33 18.31
N ALA A 44 -2.31 -6.24 17.75
CA ALA A 44 -1.29 -6.98 18.48
C ALA A 44 -0.03 -6.14 18.81
N GLY A 45 0.03 -4.87 18.38
CA GLY A 45 1.19 -3.99 18.59
C GLY A 45 2.43 -4.40 17.80
N VAL A 46 2.27 -5.26 16.77
CA VAL A 46 3.36 -5.68 15.89
C VAL A 46 3.51 -4.66 14.77
N ALA A 47 4.74 -4.29 14.43
CA ALA A 47 5.00 -3.39 13.31
C ALA A 47 4.49 -4.01 12.01
N ASP A 48 3.55 -3.31 11.36
CA ASP A 48 2.94 -3.75 10.12
C ASP A 48 3.99 -3.94 9.00
N SER A 49 3.99 -5.10 8.38
CA SER A 49 4.95 -5.47 7.32
C SER A 49 4.88 -4.60 6.06
N TYR A 50 3.79 -3.84 5.88
CA TYR A 50 3.71 -2.80 4.84
C TYR A 50 4.62 -1.60 5.12
N GLU A 51 4.99 -1.32 6.37
CA GLU A 51 6.08 -0.39 6.68
C GLU A 51 7.42 -0.88 6.12
N ARG A 52 7.60 -2.21 6.02
CA ARG A 52 8.84 -2.85 5.55
C ARG A 52 8.87 -3.11 4.04
N ASN A 53 7.73 -3.44 3.42
CA ASN A 53 7.65 -3.73 1.98
C ASN A 53 7.41 -2.47 1.12
N GLY A 54 7.00 -1.35 1.73
CA GLY A 54 6.74 -0.07 1.07
C GLY A 54 7.85 0.99 1.21
N VAL A 55 9.10 0.60 1.51
CA VAL A 55 10.21 1.56 1.69
C VAL A 55 10.53 2.29 0.37
N ASP A 56 9.88 3.43 0.17
CA ASP A 56 10.41 4.61 -0.53
C ASP A 56 10.36 5.79 0.45
N ASP A 57 11.43 5.84 1.23
CA ASP A 57 12.05 6.99 1.91
C ASP A 57 11.40 7.56 3.18
N GLY A 58 12.08 7.29 4.30
CA GLY A 58 11.85 7.80 5.63
C GLY A 58 12.90 7.25 6.59
N GLU A 59 14.17 7.53 6.33
CA GLU A 59 15.23 7.60 7.35
C GLU A 59 15.41 6.42 8.33
N GLU A 60 15.54 5.19 7.84
CA GLU A 60 16.45 4.28 8.55
C GLU A 60 17.87 4.65 8.12
N ARG A 61 18.62 5.31 9.00
CA ARG A 61 20.04 5.68 8.84
C ARG A 61 20.96 4.45 8.79
N THR A 62 20.57 3.38 8.10
CA THR A 62 21.46 2.28 7.78
C THR A 62 22.20 2.68 6.51
N SER A 63 23.53 2.70 6.58
CA SER A 63 24.43 3.03 5.47
C SER A 63 24.45 1.94 4.40
N GLY A 64 23.28 1.53 3.92
CA GLY A 64 23.07 0.48 2.94
C GLY A 64 22.92 1.05 1.53
N LYS A 65 23.53 0.38 0.55
CA LYS A 65 23.45 0.71 -0.88
C LYS A 65 21.98 0.90 -1.29
N LYS A 66 21.63 2.11 -1.77
CA LYS A 66 20.31 2.41 -2.34
C LYS A 66 19.96 1.39 -3.44
N LYS A 67 18.71 0.93 -3.47
CA LYS A 67 18.22 0.01 -4.52
C LYS A 67 18.44 0.66 -5.89
N GLY A 68 19.12 -0.03 -6.81
CA GLY A 68 19.30 0.42 -8.19
C GLY A 68 17.97 0.52 -8.94
N PRO A 69 17.93 1.19 -10.12
CA PRO A 69 16.69 1.47 -10.84
C PRO A 69 15.79 0.25 -11.08
N SER A 70 16.38 -0.92 -11.36
CA SER A 70 15.68 -2.19 -11.57
C SER A 70 15.04 -2.78 -10.32
N LYS A 71 15.49 -2.37 -9.12
CA LYS A 71 14.98 -2.85 -7.82
C LYS A 71 14.06 -1.83 -7.13
N ARG A 72 13.84 -0.67 -7.75
CA ARG A 72 12.93 0.37 -7.21
C ARG A 72 11.50 0.06 -7.63
N LEU A 73 10.57 0.23 -6.69
CA LEU A 73 9.14 0.16 -6.98
C LEU A 73 8.75 1.21 -8.02
N SER A 74 7.81 0.83 -8.90
CA SER A 74 7.24 1.75 -9.88
C SER A 74 6.57 2.95 -9.19
N ARG A 75 6.37 4.05 -9.92
CA ARG A 75 5.62 5.21 -9.38
C ARG A 75 4.22 4.85 -8.92
N LYS A 76 3.57 3.86 -9.55
CA LYS A 76 2.22 3.40 -9.20
C LYS A 76 2.24 2.64 -7.86
N GLU A 77 3.16 1.69 -7.72
CA GLU A 77 3.32 0.90 -6.50
C GLU A 77 3.67 1.79 -5.32
N ARG A 78 4.60 2.74 -5.49
CA ARG A 78 4.94 3.69 -4.42
C ARG A 78 3.74 4.50 -3.93
N LYS A 79 2.91 5.00 -4.85
CA LYS A 79 1.67 5.71 -4.48
C LYS A 79 0.66 4.81 -3.78
N ALA A 80 0.58 3.53 -4.16
CA ALA A 80 -0.28 2.57 -3.50
C ALA A 80 0.22 2.27 -2.08
N SER A 81 1.51 1.99 -1.90
CA SER A 81 2.13 1.76 -0.59
C SER A 81 1.96 2.96 0.34
N ALA A 82 2.15 4.19 -0.16
CA ALA A 82 1.97 5.40 0.64
C ALA A 82 0.53 5.60 1.14
N ARG A 83 -0.47 5.21 0.33
CA ARG A 83 -1.89 5.24 0.73
C ARG A 83 -2.20 4.14 1.72
N LEU A 84 -1.67 2.93 1.48
CA LEU A 84 -1.87 1.79 2.36
C LEU A 84 -1.29 2.08 3.75
N ARG A 85 -0.13 2.72 3.89
CA ARG A 85 0.47 3.08 5.19
C ARG A 85 -0.43 3.90 6.13
N LYS A 86 -1.51 4.51 5.62
CA LYS A 86 -2.47 5.28 6.43
C LYS A 86 -3.56 4.41 7.10
N LEU A 87 -3.61 3.13 6.75
CA LEU A 87 -4.31 2.09 7.50
C LEU A 87 -3.37 1.57 8.58
#